data_AF-U6L611-F1
#
_entry.id   AF-U6L611-F1
#
_cell.length_a   1.000
_cell.length_b   1.000
_cell.length_c   1.000
_cell.angle_alpha   90.00
_cell.angle_beta   90.00
_cell.angle_gamma   90.00
#
_symmetry.space_group_name_H-M   'P 1'
#
loop_
_entity.id
_entity.type
_entity.pdbx_description
1 polymer ?
#
loop_
_entity_poly.entity_id
_entity_poly.type
_entity_poly.pdbx_seq_one_letter_code
_entity_poly.pdbx_strand_id
1 'polypeptide(L)'
;VFERLVAILVDRFEYHATLWVSKPHPPAAASSSSSSRGSSSSSRQEQQALNLPLPHDALRELVKDISSMHKVLVRVLPQESVSRLFALAFHSMADIFAAKLQQQQQQQGSAAAAAASSVQLQRLPSGETPAALSCSDSPAAAAAAAAAAPSAATAAAAAAAAAEDGWTVGDRLCVDCLCLYESLKGFSLLLLPLSLWARDLAKAAAKFCPPKAALQQLLDAALPQ
;
A
#
# COMPACT_ATOMS: atom_id res chain seq x y z
N VAL A 1 16.65 -18.14 19.52
CA VAL A 1 16.26 -18.37 18.11
C VAL A 1 14.95 -17.67 17.78
N PHE A 2 13.90 -17.89 18.58
CA PHE A 2 12.59 -17.27 18.41
C PHE A 2 12.63 -15.73 18.25
N GLU A 3 13.28 -15.01 19.17
CA GLU A 3 13.42 -13.54 19.10
C GLU A 3 14.17 -13.07 17.85
N ARG A 4 15.19 -13.82 17.41
CA ARG A 4 15.94 -13.49 16.18
C ARG A 4 15.06 -13.62 14.94
N LEU A 5 14.16 -14.59 14.90
CA LEU A 5 13.21 -14.75 13.79
C LEU A 5 12.21 -13.58 13.76
N VAL A 6 11.70 -13.17 14.93
CA VAL A 6 10.86 -11.96 15.03
C VAL A 6 11.62 -10.74 14.50
N ALA A 7 12.85 -10.53 14.97
CA ALA A 7 13.69 -9.41 14.53
C ALA A 7 13.94 -9.41 13.02
N ILE A 8 14.25 -10.57 12.42
CA ILE A 8 14.44 -10.68 10.95
C ILE A 8 13.17 -10.23 10.20
N LEU A 9 11.99 -10.66 10.65
CA LEU A 9 10.75 -10.28 9.98
C LEU A 9 10.46 -8.78 10.15
N VAL A 10 10.72 -8.25 11.34
CA VAL A 10 10.58 -6.83 11.65
C VAL A 10 11.54 -5.97 10.82
N ASP A 11 12.81 -6.36 10.68
CA ASP A 11 13.79 -5.65 9.86
C ASP A 11 13.36 -5.59 8.38
N ARG A 12 12.84 -6.72 7.86
CA ARG A 12 12.29 -6.78 6.50
C ARG A 12 11.09 -5.87 6.35
N PHE A 13 10.20 -5.87 7.33
CA PHE A 13 9.06 -4.97 7.35
C PHE A 13 9.50 -3.50 7.38
N GLU A 14 10.45 -3.12 8.23
CA GLU A 14 10.90 -1.73 8.36
C GLU A 14 11.45 -1.20 7.03
N TYR A 15 12.21 -2.03 6.31
CA TYR A 15 12.68 -1.70 4.96
C TYR A 15 11.51 -1.44 4.02
N HIS A 16 10.54 -2.36 3.93
CA HIS A 16 9.39 -2.22 3.05
C HIS A 16 8.46 -1.07 3.47
N ALA A 17 8.28 -0.82 4.76
CA ALA A 17 7.49 0.28 5.30
C ALA A 17 8.11 1.64 4.95
N THR A 18 9.43 1.74 5.01
CA THR A 18 10.14 2.96 4.57
C THR A 18 9.87 3.23 3.09
N LEU A 19 9.94 2.19 2.25
CA LEU A 19 9.61 2.32 0.83
C LEU A 19 8.14 2.65 0.59
N TRP A 20 7.24 2.01 1.33
CA TRP A 20 5.79 2.17 1.20
C TRP A 20 5.33 3.59 1.55
N VAL A 21 5.94 4.19 2.58
CA VAL A 21 5.59 5.55 3.03
C VAL A 21 6.30 6.62 2.21
N SER A 22 7.49 6.34 1.65
CA SER A 22 8.31 7.36 0.97
C SER A 22 8.14 7.40 -0.56
N LYS A 23 7.77 6.29 -1.20
CA LYS A 23 7.61 6.24 -2.67
C LYS A 23 6.18 6.61 -3.08
N PRO A 24 6.00 7.24 -4.26
CA PRO A 24 4.67 7.53 -4.75
C PRO A 24 3.92 6.23 -5.05
N HIS A 25 2.69 6.14 -4.58
CA HIS A 25 1.84 4.99 -4.87
C HIS A 25 1.46 4.95 -6.35
N PRO A 26 1.38 3.74 -6.96
CA PRO A 26 0.99 3.59 -8.37
C PRO A 26 -0.30 4.36 -8.66
N PRO A 27 -0.40 5.15 -9.73
CA PRO A 27 -1.61 5.90 -10.02
C PRO A 27 -2.81 4.94 -10.08
N ALA A 28 -3.89 5.30 -9.38
CA ALA A 28 -5.14 4.57 -9.56
C ALA A 28 -5.53 4.70 -11.03
N ALA A 29 -5.88 3.59 -11.68
CA ALA A 29 -6.27 3.61 -13.08
C ALA A 29 -7.37 4.67 -13.25
N ALA A 30 -7.04 5.76 -13.95
CA ALA A 30 -8.02 6.76 -14.29
C ALA A 30 -9.08 6.04 -15.12
N SER A 31 -10.35 6.17 -14.71
CA SER A 31 -11.48 5.76 -15.53
C SER A 31 -11.28 6.39 -16.90
N SER A 32 -10.84 5.60 -17.89
CA SER A 32 -10.56 6.09 -19.23
C SER A 32 -11.86 6.65 -19.80
N SER A 33 -12.01 7.96 -19.73
CA SER A 33 -12.95 8.73 -20.54
C SER A 33 -12.43 8.73 -21.97
N SER A 34 -12.62 7.62 -22.68
CA SER A 34 -12.38 7.55 -24.11
C SER A 34 -13.68 7.23 -24.83
N SER A 35 -14.33 8.28 -25.33
CA SER A 35 -15.28 8.17 -26.42
C SER A 35 -14.58 7.62 -27.66
N SER A 36 -15.02 6.47 -28.19
CA SER A 36 -15.33 6.22 -29.62
C SER A 36 -15.19 4.75 -30.02
N ARG A 37 -16.35 4.15 -30.36
CA ARG A 37 -16.65 3.26 -31.51
C ARG A 37 -15.56 2.32 -32.05
N GLY A 38 -15.87 1.01 -32.07
CA GLY A 38 -15.29 0.08 -33.07
C GLY A 38 -15.17 -1.38 -32.66
N SER A 39 -16.22 -2.14 -32.92
CA SER A 39 -16.39 -3.58 -33.17
C SER A 39 -15.22 -4.61 -33.05
N SER A 40 -15.58 -5.74 -32.42
CA SER A 40 -15.27 -7.14 -32.77
C SER A 40 -14.18 -7.93 -32.02
N SER A 41 -14.69 -8.86 -31.19
CA SER A 41 -14.26 -10.26 -30.96
C SER A 41 -12.82 -10.58 -30.53
N SER A 42 -12.63 -10.83 -29.23
CA SER A 42 -12.27 -12.15 -28.63
C SER A 42 -12.04 -11.99 -27.11
N SER A 43 -12.25 -13.08 -26.34
CA SER A 43 -11.92 -13.25 -24.90
C SER A 43 -12.56 -12.31 -23.86
N ARG A 44 -13.88 -12.43 -23.64
CA ARG A 44 -14.64 -11.72 -22.58
C ARG A 44 -14.64 -12.44 -21.22
N GLN A 45 -13.48 -12.85 -20.70
CA GLN A 45 -13.38 -13.38 -19.33
C GLN A 45 -12.30 -12.72 -18.46
N GLU A 46 -11.54 -11.75 -18.98
CA GLU A 46 -10.50 -11.02 -18.22
C GLU A 46 -10.70 -9.49 -18.15
N GLN A 47 -11.75 -8.94 -18.79
CA GLN A 47 -11.95 -7.48 -18.90
C GLN A 47 -12.91 -6.85 -17.88
N GLN A 48 -13.08 -7.52 -16.74
CA GLN A 48 -13.53 -6.88 -15.50
C GLN A 48 -12.50 -7.09 -14.41
N ALA A 49 -11.23 -6.83 -14.71
CA ALA A 49 -10.27 -6.44 -13.70
C ALA A 49 -10.72 -5.08 -13.12
N LEU A 50 -11.76 -5.13 -12.28
CA LEU A 50 -11.80 -4.50 -10.97
C LEU A 50 -10.92 -3.25 -10.90
N ASN A 51 -11.52 -2.08 -11.12
CA ASN A 51 -10.91 -0.73 -11.09
C ASN A 51 -10.34 -0.39 -9.70
N LEU A 52 -9.38 -1.17 -9.21
CA LEU A 52 -8.59 -0.87 -8.04
C LEU A 52 -7.16 -0.51 -8.43
N PRO A 53 -6.55 0.45 -7.71
CA PRO A 53 -5.13 0.70 -7.86
C PRO A 53 -4.37 -0.60 -7.57
N LEU A 54 -3.35 -0.90 -8.37
CA LEU A 54 -2.46 -2.02 -8.05
C LEU A 54 -1.84 -1.79 -6.64
N PRO A 55 -1.74 -2.83 -5.79
CA PRO A 55 -1.15 -2.67 -4.47
C PRO A 55 0.30 -2.19 -4.60
N HIS A 56 0.78 -1.40 -3.64
CA HIS A 56 2.13 -0.85 -3.66
C HIS A 56 3.21 -1.94 -3.83
N ASP A 57 4.26 -1.66 -4.60
CA ASP A 57 5.35 -2.60 -4.93
C ASP A 57 6.03 -3.17 -3.68
N ALA A 58 6.26 -2.33 -2.67
CA ALA A 58 6.85 -2.74 -1.40
C ALA A 58 6.01 -3.78 -0.64
N LEU A 59 4.67 -3.71 -0.75
CA LEU A 59 3.78 -4.68 -0.11
C LEU A 59 3.83 -6.04 -0.82
N ARG A 60 3.99 -6.03 -2.15
CA ARG A 60 4.17 -7.27 -2.92
C ARG A 60 5.42 -8.02 -2.49
N GLU A 61 6.54 -7.33 -2.28
CA GLU A 61 7.76 -7.97 -1.79
C GLU A 61 7.64 -8.38 -0.32
N LEU A 62 7.01 -7.57 0.54
CA LEU A 62 6.74 -7.93 1.93
C LEU A 62 5.88 -9.20 2.05
N VAL A 63 4.82 -9.33 1.23
CA VAL A 63 3.98 -10.53 1.19
C VAL A 63 4.79 -11.76 0.80
N LYS A 64 5.71 -11.65 -0.16
CA LYS A 64 6.60 -12.75 -0.54
C LYS A 64 7.52 -13.15 0.62
N ASP A 65 8.10 -12.18 1.31
CA ASP A 65 8.98 -12.41 2.47
C ASP A 65 8.22 -13.13 3.59
N ILE A 66 7.05 -12.61 3.98
CA ILE A 66 6.16 -13.22 4.99
C ILE A 66 5.76 -14.63 4.56
N SER A 67 5.33 -14.81 3.32
CA SER A 67 4.87 -16.11 2.79
C SER A 67 6.00 -17.15 2.77
N SER A 68 7.20 -16.74 2.36
CA SER A 68 8.39 -17.58 2.34
C SER A 68 8.77 -18.02 3.74
N MET A 69 8.83 -17.06 4.68
CA MET A 69 9.14 -17.34 6.07
C MET A 69 8.09 -18.25 6.72
N HIS A 70 6.80 -17.98 6.52
CA HIS A 70 5.72 -18.83 7.02
C HIS A 70 5.87 -20.27 6.52
N LYS A 71 6.10 -20.48 5.22
CA LYS A 71 6.29 -21.81 4.60
C LYS A 71 7.46 -22.60 5.21
N VAL A 72 8.53 -21.92 5.61
CA VAL A 72 9.66 -22.56 6.29
C VAL A 72 9.28 -22.88 7.74
N LEU A 73 8.75 -21.90 8.48
CA LEU A 73 8.46 -22.03 9.91
C LEU A 73 7.44 -23.11 10.23
N VAL A 74 6.38 -23.28 9.43
CA VAL A 74 5.37 -24.33 9.64
C VAL A 74 5.92 -25.75 9.48
N ARG A 75 7.09 -25.91 8.84
CA ARG A 75 7.76 -27.21 8.72
C ARG A 75 8.71 -27.53 9.87
N VAL A 76 9.16 -26.51 10.59
CA VAL A 76 10.23 -26.64 11.61
C VAL A 76 9.77 -26.35 13.03
N LEU A 77 8.64 -25.65 13.21
CA LEU A 77 8.11 -25.26 14.52
C LEU A 77 6.67 -25.74 14.71
N PRO A 78 6.24 -25.97 15.97
CA PRO A 78 4.85 -26.20 16.30
C PRO A 78 3.95 -25.04 15.86
N GLN A 79 2.72 -25.36 15.46
CA GLN A 79 1.72 -24.40 14.97
C GLN A 79 1.53 -23.20 15.91
N GLU A 80 1.42 -23.45 17.22
CA GLU A 80 1.26 -22.37 18.22
C GLU A 80 2.47 -21.44 18.27
N SER A 81 3.68 -21.98 18.11
CA SER A 81 4.90 -21.19 18.09
C SER A 81 4.97 -20.29 16.86
N VAL A 82 4.56 -20.80 15.69
CA VAL A 82 4.49 -20.01 14.45
C VAL A 82 3.48 -18.88 14.61
N SER A 83 2.27 -19.17 15.10
CA SER A 83 1.23 -18.16 15.30
C SER A 83 1.68 -17.07 16.28
N ARG A 84 2.27 -17.45 17.43
CA ARG A 84 2.81 -16.50 18.42
C ARG A 84 3.95 -15.65 17.86
N LEU A 85 4.83 -16.23 17.04
CA LEU A 85 5.93 -15.51 16.41
C LEU A 85 5.42 -14.39 15.50
N PHE A 86 4.47 -14.71 14.62
CA PHE A 86 3.87 -13.73 13.73
C PHE A 86 3.05 -12.69 14.49
N ALA A 87 2.31 -13.08 15.53
CA ALA A 87 1.58 -12.13 16.36
C ALA A 87 2.49 -11.07 17.00
N LEU A 88 3.62 -11.50 17.58
CA LEU A 88 4.61 -10.59 18.17
C LEU A 88 5.26 -9.70 17.11
N ALA A 89 5.61 -10.28 15.96
CA ALA A 89 6.21 -9.52 14.88
C ALA A 89 5.24 -8.46 14.33
N PHE A 90 3.99 -8.83 14.05
CA PHE A 90 2.96 -7.92 13.55
C PHE A 90 2.64 -6.77 14.51
N HIS A 91 2.62 -7.03 15.82
CA HIS A 91 2.48 -5.97 16.81
C HIS A 91 3.61 -4.95 16.71
N SER A 92 4.87 -5.41 16.71
CA SER A 92 6.03 -4.52 16.56
C SER A 92 6.03 -3.77 15.22
N MET A 93 5.60 -4.42 14.14
CA MET A 93 5.49 -3.78 12.81
C MET A 93 4.44 -2.67 12.78
N ALA A 94 3.30 -2.85 13.45
CA ALA A 94 2.28 -1.80 13.54
C ALA A 94 2.83 -0.53 14.20
N ASP A 95 3.59 -0.68 15.29
CA ASP A 95 4.23 0.44 15.98
C ASP A 95 5.27 1.14 15.08
N ILE A 96 6.11 0.36 14.38
CA ILE A 96 7.09 0.89 13.43
C ILE A 96 6.39 1.66 12.32
N PHE A 97 5.31 1.12 11.76
CA PHE A 97 4.56 1.79 10.70
C PHE A 97 3.98 3.12 11.17
N ALA A 98 3.37 3.15 12.35
CA ALA A 98 2.85 4.37 12.95
C ALA A 98 3.96 5.42 13.14
N ALA A 99 5.14 5.01 13.63
CA ALA A 99 6.28 5.89 13.79
C ALA A 99 6.79 6.44 12.44
N LYS A 100 6.85 5.61 11.39
CA LYS A 100 7.28 6.05 10.04
C LYS A 100 6.30 7.05 9.42
N LEU A 101 4.99 6.85 9.58
CA LEU A 101 3.98 7.81 9.14
C LEU A 101 4.14 9.17 9.85
N GLN A 102 4.36 9.15 11.17
CA GLN A 102 4.61 10.37 11.95
C GLN A 102 5.90 11.08 11.49
N GLN A 103 6.96 10.32 11.22
CA GLN A 103 8.23 10.85 10.71
C GLN A 103 8.04 11.51 9.33
N GLN A 104 7.26 10.89 8.43
CA GLN A 104 6.96 11.46 7.12
C GLN A 104 6.22 12.81 7.25
N GLN A 105 5.27 12.92 8.19
CA GLN A 105 4.54 14.16 8.43
C GLN A 105 5.47 15.31 8.84
N GLN A 106 6.44 15.04 9.72
CA GLN A 106 7.42 16.03 10.16
C GLN A 106 8.36 16.47 9.02
N GLN A 107 8.78 15.53 8.16
CA GLN A 107 9.63 15.84 7.02
C GLN A 107 8.91 16.71 5.97
N GLN A 108 7.63 16.45 5.69
CA GLN A 108 6.83 17.31 4.80
C GLN A 108 6.61 18.72 5.39
N GLY A 109 6.36 18.84 6.70
CA GLY A 109 6.24 20.14 7.37
C GLY A 109 7.53 20.96 7.34
N SER A 110 8.68 20.32 7.55
CA SER A 110 10.00 20.97 7.51
C SER A 110 10.39 21.40 6.09
N ALA A 111 10.13 20.56 5.08
CA ALA A 111 10.39 20.89 3.68
C ALA A 111 9.51 22.04 3.17
N ALA A 112 8.24 22.10 3.58
CA ALA A 112 7.33 23.20 3.25
C ALA A 112 7.77 24.53 3.92
N ALA A 113 8.24 24.48 5.17
CA ALA A 113 8.77 25.66 5.87
C ALA A 113 10.10 26.16 5.28
N ALA A 114 10.97 25.25 4.85
CA ALA A 114 12.21 25.59 4.13
C ALA A 114 11.92 26.18 2.74
N ALA A 115 10.94 25.62 2.00
CA ALA A 115 10.50 26.16 0.72
C ALA A 115 9.84 27.54 0.84
N ALA A 116 9.05 27.78 1.90
CA ALA A 116 8.50 29.10 2.19
C ALA A 116 9.60 30.12 2.53
N SER A 117 10.65 29.69 3.24
CA SER A 117 11.79 30.55 3.59
C SER A 117 12.67 30.89 2.38
N SER A 118 12.82 29.98 1.41
CA SER A 118 13.56 30.25 0.17
C SER A 118 12.76 31.10 -0.84
N VAL A 119 11.43 31.01 -0.86
CA VAL A 119 10.57 31.91 -1.68
C VAL A 119 10.63 33.36 -1.18
N GLN A 120 10.84 33.59 0.12
CA GLN A 120 10.92 34.94 0.67
C GLN A 120 12.24 35.67 0.33
N LEU A 121 13.28 34.95 -0.09
CA LEU A 121 14.59 35.52 -0.46
C LEU A 121 14.78 35.71 -1.99
N GLN A 122 13.82 35.25 -2.82
CA GLN A 122 13.90 35.36 -4.29
C GLN A 122 12.93 36.36 -4.93
N ARG A 123 12.16 37.14 -4.16
CA ARG A 123 11.28 38.19 -4.72
C ARG A 123 12.05 39.50 -5.00
N LEU A 124 12.96 39.44 -5.97
CA LEU A 124 13.46 40.60 -6.73
C LEU A 124 13.16 40.35 -8.22
N PRO A 125 12.61 41.33 -8.97
CA PRO A 125 12.14 41.10 -10.32
C PRO A 125 13.32 41.19 -11.29
N SER A 126 13.56 40.16 -12.08
CA SER A 126 14.35 40.28 -13.32
C SER A 126 13.85 39.25 -14.31
N GLY A 127 13.54 39.75 -15.51
CA GLY A 127 12.84 39.04 -16.56
C GLY A 127 13.67 37.98 -17.29
N GLU A 128 13.02 37.48 -18.33
CA GLU A 128 13.52 36.65 -19.43
C GLU A 128 13.67 35.13 -19.21
N THR A 129 12.73 34.42 -19.84
CA THR A 129 12.89 33.11 -20.51
C THR A 129 14.17 33.03 -21.37
N PRO A 130 14.79 31.85 -21.64
CA PRO A 130 14.09 30.66 -22.16
C PRO A 130 14.64 29.23 -21.86
N ALA A 131 13.78 28.24 -22.11
CA ALA A 131 13.95 26.91 -22.75
C ALA A 131 14.99 25.85 -22.31
N ALA A 132 14.49 24.60 -22.33
CA ALA A 132 15.14 23.29 -22.57
C ALA A 132 15.84 22.63 -21.35
N LEU A 133 15.82 21.31 -21.09
CA LEU A 133 15.66 20.10 -21.90
C LEU A 133 14.95 19.00 -21.09
N SER A 134 14.09 18.22 -21.75
CA SER A 134 13.47 17.00 -21.21
C SER A 134 14.31 15.80 -21.63
N CYS A 135 14.79 15.00 -20.67
CA CYS A 135 15.37 13.70 -20.92
C CYS A 135 14.40 12.63 -20.42
N SER A 136 13.63 12.06 -21.36
CA SER A 136 12.88 10.84 -21.15
C SER A 136 13.83 9.66 -21.36
N ASP A 137 14.13 8.92 -20.30
CA ASP A 137 14.77 7.62 -20.39
C ASP A 137 13.77 6.58 -19.90
N SER A 138 13.37 5.71 -20.82
CA SER A 138 12.52 4.56 -20.59
C SER A 138 13.37 3.34 -20.89
N PRO A 139 13.38 2.33 -20.01
CA PRO A 139 13.26 0.99 -20.55
C PRO A 139 12.15 0.19 -19.89
N ALA A 140 11.54 -0.59 -20.77
CA ALA A 140 10.64 -1.69 -20.57
C ALA A 140 10.90 -2.56 -19.32
N ALA A 141 9.82 -3.05 -18.71
CA ALA A 141 9.75 -4.43 -18.24
C ALA A 141 8.30 -4.88 -18.14
N ALA A 142 7.86 -5.61 -19.15
CA ALA A 142 6.78 -6.58 -19.01
C ALA A 142 7.26 -7.69 -18.07
N ALA A 143 6.51 -7.93 -17.00
CA ALA A 143 6.45 -9.22 -16.30
C ALA A 143 5.25 -9.19 -15.35
N ALA A 144 4.05 -9.37 -15.91
CA ALA A 144 2.87 -9.69 -15.14
C ALA A 144 3.05 -11.08 -14.52
N ALA A 145 3.44 -11.12 -13.25
CA ALA A 145 3.43 -12.32 -12.43
C ALA A 145 2.34 -12.15 -11.37
N ALA A 146 1.38 -13.06 -11.39
CA ALA A 146 0.12 -13.07 -10.66
C ALA A 146 0.26 -12.72 -9.17
N ALA A 147 -0.02 -11.46 -8.83
CA ALA A 147 -0.50 -11.10 -7.50
C ALA A 147 -1.98 -11.46 -7.43
N ALA A 148 -2.43 -12.01 -6.30
CA ALA A 148 -3.85 -12.26 -6.08
C ALA A 148 -4.60 -10.93 -6.25
N ALA A 149 -5.48 -10.89 -7.26
CA ALA A 149 -6.32 -9.72 -7.51
C ALA A 149 -7.16 -9.44 -6.26
N PRO A 150 -7.38 -8.17 -5.89
CA PRO A 150 -8.31 -7.83 -4.82
C PRO A 150 -9.68 -8.45 -5.11
N SER A 151 -10.41 -8.84 -4.06
CA SER A 151 -11.74 -9.43 -4.24
C SER A 151 -12.65 -8.48 -5.03
N ALA A 152 -13.60 -9.03 -5.79
CA ALA A 152 -14.55 -8.23 -6.57
C ALA A 152 -15.33 -7.21 -5.72
N ALA A 153 -15.59 -7.54 -4.45
CA ALA A 153 -16.26 -6.64 -3.50
C ALA A 153 -15.35 -5.48 -3.05
N THR A 154 -14.10 -5.78 -2.68
CA THR A 154 -13.06 -4.77 -2.36
C THR A 154 -12.88 -3.82 -3.53
N ALA A 155 -12.95 -4.39 -4.73
CA ALA A 155 -12.72 -3.65 -5.94
C ALA A 155 -13.87 -2.72 -6.36
N ALA A 156 -15.11 -3.19 -6.23
CA ALA A 156 -16.28 -2.38 -6.55
C ALA A 156 -16.39 -1.16 -5.62
N ALA A 157 -16.11 -1.32 -4.32
CA ALA A 157 -16.25 -0.22 -3.38
C ALA A 157 -15.15 0.83 -3.50
N ALA A 158 -13.91 0.44 -3.77
CA ALA A 158 -12.85 1.42 -3.94
C ALA A 158 -12.97 2.16 -5.30
N ALA A 159 -13.53 1.52 -6.33
CA ALA A 159 -13.95 2.20 -7.56
C ALA A 159 -15.08 3.21 -7.29
N ALA A 160 -16.06 2.88 -6.44
CA ALA A 160 -17.11 3.80 -6.03
C ALA A 160 -16.56 4.99 -5.21
N ALA A 161 -15.59 4.75 -4.31
CA ALA A 161 -14.93 5.81 -3.54
C ALA A 161 -14.09 6.75 -4.42
N ALA A 162 -13.55 6.26 -5.54
CA ALA A 162 -12.76 7.04 -6.48
C ALA A 162 -13.59 7.99 -7.36
N ALA A 163 -14.85 7.65 -7.63
CA ALA A 163 -15.68 8.32 -8.63
C ALA A 163 -16.06 9.76 -8.27
N GLU A 164 -16.03 10.13 -6.99
CA GLU A 164 -16.55 11.42 -6.52
C GLU A 164 -15.48 12.53 -6.40
N ASP A 165 -14.21 12.23 -6.04
CA ASP A 165 -13.21 13.27 -5.69
C ASP A 165 -11.73 12.88 -5.90
N GLY A 166 -11.45 11.80 -6.66
CA GLY A 166 -10.09 11.27 -6.79
C GLY A 166 -9.59 10.56 -5.53
N TRP A 167 -8.34 10.09 -5.57
CA TRP A 167 -7.73 9.27 -4.52
C TRP A 167 -6.87 10.10 -3.58
N THR A 168 -7.15 10.03 -2.27
CA THR A 168 -6.24 10.58 -1.26
C THR A 168 -5.15 9.56 -0.90
N VAL A 169 -4.08 10.05 -0.26
CA VAL A 169 -3.04 9.17 0.30
C VAL A 169 -3.63 8.24 1.36
N GLY A 170 -4.55 8.72 2.19
CA GLY A 170 -5.25 7.91 3.19
C GLY A 170 -6.08 6.78 2.56
N ASP A 171 -6.82 7.07 1.50
CA ASP A 171 -7.58 6.07 0.73
C ASP A 171 -6.66 4.97 0.21
N ARG A 172 -5.50 5.36 -0.32
CA ARG A 172 -4.54 4.40 -0.85
C ARG A 172 -3.92 3.53 0.25
N LEU A 173 -3.50 4.12 1.36
CA LEU A 173 -2.96 3.34 2.48
C LEU A 173 -4.00 2.34 3.03
N CYS A 174 -5.28 2.72 3.07
CA CYS A 174 -6.36 1.84 3.47
C CYS A 174 -6.53 0.65 2.50
N VAL A 175 -6.58 0.92 1.19
CA VAL A 175 -6.65 -0.15 0.16
C VAL A 175 -5.43 -1.07 0.20
N ASP A 176 -4.25 -0.51 0.41
CA ASP A 176 -3.02 -1.27 0.55
C ASP A 176 -3.07 -2.22 1.77
N CYS A 177 -3.61 -1.79 2.91
CA CYS A 177 -3.83 -2.64 4.08
C CYS A 177 -4.81 -3.79 3.79
N LEU A 178 -5.88 -3.51 3.03
CA LEU A 178 -6.83 -4.53 2.58
C LEU A 178 -6.18 -5.54 1.63
N CYS A 179 -5.40 -5.08 0.65
CA CYS A 179 -4.67 -5.94 -0.26
C CYS A 179 -3.66 -6.83 0.47
N LEU A 180 -2.99 -6.29 1.49
CA LEU A 180 -2.07 -7.04 2.34
C LEU A 180 -2.80 -8.17 3.09
N TYR A 181 -3.95 -7.87 3.71
CA TYR A 181 -4.78 -8.87 4.38
C TYR A 181 -5.25 -9.96 3.41
N GLU A 182 -5.83 -9.56 2.26
CA GLU A 182 -6.34 -10.48 1.24
C GLU A 182 -5.25 -11.39 0.68
N SER A 183 -4.01 -10.90 0.58
CA SER A 183 -2.87 -11.69 0.10
C SER A 183 -2.40 -12.75 1.11
N LEU A 184 -2.60 -12.51 2.40
CA LEU A 184 -2.08 -13.34 3.49
C LEU A 184 -3.17 -14.17 4.20
N LYS A 185 -4.46 -13.88 3.98
CA LYS A 185 -5.58 -14.57 4.66
C LYS A 185 -5.64 -16.08 4.40
N GLY A 186 -5.00 -16.57 3.33
CA GLY A 186 -4.88 -18.00 3.04
C GLY A 186 -4.06 -18.76 4.09
N PHE A 187 -3.31 -18.07 4.95
CA PHE A 187 -2.61 -18.66 6.08
C PHE A 187 -3.55 -18.72 7.30
N SER A 188 -4.34 -19.79 7.41
CA SER A 188 -5.36 -19.95 8.46
C SER A 188 -4.83 -19.77 9.89
N LEU A 189 -3.56 -20.13 10.12
CA LEU A 189 -2.87 -19.97 11.40
C LEU A 189 -2.64 -18.51 11.81
N LEU A 190 -2.61 -17.64 10.81
CA LEU A 190 -2.29 -16.23 10.95
C LEU A 190 -3.54 -15.37 10.85
N LEU A 191 -4.73 -15.94 10.60
CA LEU A 191 -5.92 -15.15 10.29
C LEU A 191 -6.24 -14.10 11.37
N LEU A 192 -6.19 -14.49 12.65
CA LEU A 192 -6.43 -13.60 13.78
C LEU A 192 -5.31 -12.56 13.96
N PRO A 193 -4.02 -12.92 14.08
CA PRO A 193 -2.97 -11.91 14.22
C PRO A 193 -2.87 -11.01 12.98
N LEU A 194 -3.18 -11.51 11.79
CA LEU A 194 -3.21 -10.75 10.54
C LEU A 194 -4.36 -9.74 10.50
N SER A 195 -5.56 -10.11 10.96
CA SER A 195 -6.70 -9.18 10.98
C SER A 195 -6.47 -8.02 11.96
N LEU A 196 -5.90 -8.32 13.14
CA LEU A 196 -5.50 -7.31 14.11
C LEU A 196 -4.43 -6.38 13.53
N TRP A 197 -3.40 -6.96 12.89
CA TRP A 197 -2.34 -6.18 12.26
C TRP A 197 -2.87 -5.24 11.16
N ALA A 198 -3.68 -5.74 10.23
CA ALA A 198 -4.26 -4.93 9.17
C ALA A 198 -5.11 -3.78 9.74
N ARG A 199 -5.84 -4.04 10.84
CA ARG A 199 -6.63 -3.03 11.56
C ARG A 199 -5.73 -1.97 12.20
N ASP A 200 -4.64 -2.37 12.83
CA ASP A 200 -3.70 -1.45 13.47
C ASP A 200 -2.99 -0.57 12.43
N LEU A 201 -2.57 -1.15 11.30
CA LEU A 201 -1.99 -0.40 10.17
C LEU A 201 -2.98 0.62 9.61
N ALA A 202 -4.23 0.20 9.36
CA ALA A 202 -5.26 1.10 8.83
C ALA A 202 -5.63 2.20 9.84
N LYS A 203 -5.67 1.89 11.13
CA LYS A 203 -5.89 2.88 12.19
C LYS A 203 -4.74 3.88 12.28
N ALA A 204 -3.50 3.44 12.11
CA ALA A 204 -2.34 4.32 12.02
C ALA A 204 -2.43 5.23 10.77
N ALA A 205 -2.80 4.66 9.62
CA ALA A 205 -3.01 5.42 8.38
C ALA A 205 -4.12 6.47 8.53
N ALA A 206 -5.26 6.11 9.14
CA ALA A 206 -6.39 7.01 9.35
C ALA A 206 -6.06 8.20 10.28
N LYS A 207 -5.14 8.01 11.23
CA LYS A 207 -4.62 9.11 12.06
C LYS A 207 -3.75 10.09 11.26
N PHE A 208 -3.04 9.60 10.24
CA PHE A 208 -2.20 10.42 9.37
C PHE A 208 -3.04 11.16 8.30
N CYS A 209 -3.90 10.42 7.60
CA CYS A 209 -4.84 10.95 6.62
C CYS A 209 -6.12 10.09 6.65
N PRO A 210 -7.27 10.64 7.08
CA PRO A 210 -8.48 9.86 7.22
C PRO A 210 -8.99 9.39 5.85
N PRO A 211 -9.26 8.08 5.66
CA PRO A 211 -9.83 7.57 4.43
C PRO A 211 -11.31 7.95 4.30
N LYS A 212 -11.85 7.85 3.09
CA LYS A 212 -13.28 7.99 2.82
C LYS A 212 -14.11 6.97 3.60
N ALA A 213 -15.29 7.37 4.07
CA ALA A 213 -16.17 6.55 4.89
C ALA A 213 -16.53 5.20 4.25
N ALA A 214 -16.70 5.15 2.93
CA ALA A 214 -16.98 3.92 2.19
C ALA A 214 -15.84 2.90 2.28
N LEU A 215 -14.57 3.35 2.28
CA LEU A 215 -13.40 2.48 2.43
C LEU A 215 -13.24 2.00 3.86
N GLN A 216 -13.51 2.88 4.84
CA GLN A 216 -13.51 2.50 6.25
C GLN A 216 -14.56 1.41 6.54
N GLN A 217 -15.79 1.57 6.04
CA GLN A 217 -16.84 0.57 6.17
C GLN A 217 -16.46 -0.77 5.50
N LEU A 218 -15.79 -0.72 4.36
CA LEU A 218 -15.31 -1.93 3.71
C LEU A 218 -14.22 -2.65 4.51
N LEU A 219 -13.28 -1.88 5.09
CA LEU A 219 -12.28 -2.43 6.00
C LEU A 219 -12.91 -3.13 7.20
N ASP A 220 -13.88 -2.48 7.83
CA ASP A 220 -14.59 -3.02 9.00
C ASP A 220 -15.41 -4.26 8.65
N ALA A 221 -15.92 -4.36 7.41
CA ALA A 221 -16.63 -5.54 6.90
C ALA A 221 -15.70 -6.69 6.48
N ALA A 222 -14.50 -6.37 5.98
CA ALA A 222 -13.55 -7.35 5.48
C ALA A 222 -12.73 -8.02 6.60
N LEU A 223 -12.44 -7.29 7.68
CA LEU A 223 -11.63 -7.79 8.78
C LEU A 223 -12.52 -8.41 9.87
N PRO A 224 -12.30 -9.69 10.26
CA PRO A 224 -13.03 -10.30 11.35
C PRO A 224 -12.85 -9.52 12.66
N GLN A 225 -13.93 -9.45 13.45
CA GLN A 225 -13.98 -8.82 14.78
C GLN A 225 -13.28 -9.67 15.84
#